data_AF-A0A1F3KBT1-F1
#
_entry.id   AF-A0A1F3KBT1-F1
#
_cell.length_a   1.000
_cell.length_b   1.000
_cell.length_c   1.000
_cell.angle_alpha   90.00
_cell.angle_beta   90.00
_cell.angle_gamma   90.00
#
_symmetry.space_group_name_H-M   'P 1'
#
loop_
_entity.id
_entity.type
_entity.pdbx_description
1 polymer ?
#
loop_
_entity_poly.entity_id
_entity_poly.type
_entity_poly.pdbx_seq_one_letter_code
_entity_poly.pdbx_strand_id
1 'polypeptide(L)'
;MKSKIIVIVAFFAVSCAYSQNLVPNPSFENRVTCDIYGDCPTAPVICIAEFWSSARGIVEYYNSCSENINSPFFGYNIGSFSVPHNVSGNQNAVTGNAYAGILTHLGYNPNNSNEREWLKCKLVSPLVIGEKYYINFKVSLADSANCATNNIGVLFSTNTIYQEVYIPLNNFAHFKTDEIIQDTTNWTFISGSFIADSAYNYMIIGNFFDYSLTDSIFYTDRPIGQIFSHSSGCYAYYYIDDIYVSKDSLINNITLNNEQYLKLFPNPATEFINLTISNIITLPVKLILYDITGYCLKTYIINSYNSVINILEFNSGIYNIQLLSKNKIYNQKLIINH
;
A
#
# COMPACT_ATOMS: atom_id res chain seq x y z
N MET A 1 45.45 -52.61 7.47
CA MET A 1 44.26 -52.00 6.83
C MET A 1 43.85 -50.78 7.66
N LYS A 2 44.02 -49.56 7.14
CA LYS A 2 43.60 -48.33 7.85
C LYS A 2 42.17 -48.02 7.46
N SER A 3 41.24 -48.13 8.41
CA SER A 3 39.84 -47.74 8.25
C SER A 3 39.75 -46.22 8.10
N LYS A 4 39.18 -45.74 6.98
CA LYS A 4 38.85 -44.32 6.78
C LYS A 4 37.40 -44.11 7.22
N ILE A 5 37.20 -43.42 8.33
CA ILE A 5 35.89 -42.94 8.78
C ILE A 5 35.59 -41.66 7.99
N ILE A 6 34.55 -41.69 7.18
CA ILE A 6 34.01 -40.50 6.50
C ILE A 6 32.92 -39.93 7.40
N VAL A 7 33.18 -38.78 8.00
CA VAL A 7 32.18 -38.01 8.75
C VAL A 7 31.44 -37.11 7.77
N ILE A 8 30.19 -37.42 7.47
CA ILE A 8 29.31 -36.56 6.69
C ILE A 8 28.73 -35.50 7.64
N VAL A 9 29.25 -34.29 7.57
CA VAL A 9 28.68 -33.12 8.27
C VAL A 9 27.50 -32.62 7.45
N ALA A 10 26.28 -32.93 7.88
CA ALA A 10 25.07 -32.37 7.29
C ALA A 10 24.93 -30.89 7.71
N PHE A 11 25.27 -30.00 6.78
CA PHE A 11 25.03 -28.56 6.93
C PHE A 11 23.52 -28.31 6.85
N PHE A 12 22.82 -28.24 7.99
CA PHE A 12 21.47 -27.68 8.04
C PHE A 12 21.59 -26.17 7.81
N ALA A 13 21.48 -25.74 6.56
CA ALA A 13 21.25 -24.35 6.23
C ALA A 13 19.86 -23.98 6.76
N VAL A 14 19.82 -23.28 7.90
CA VAL A 14 18.60 -22.58 8.34
C VAL A 14 18.40 -21.43 7.37
N SER A 15 17.66 -21.68 6.29
CA SER A 15 17.12 -20.63 5.45
C SER A 15 16.01 -19.94 6.25
N CYS A 16 16.33 -18.79 6.84
CA CYS A 16 15.31 -17.83 7.22
C CYS A 16 14.69 -17.30 5.93
N ALA A 17 13.75 -18.05 5.37
CA ALA A 17 12.93 -17.59 4.26
C ALA A 17 11.95 -16.56 4.82
N TYR A 18 12.22 -15.28 4.59
CA TYR A 18 11.19 -14.26 4.75
C TYR A 18 10.05 -14.62 3.80
N SER A 19 8.84 -14.80 4.34
CA SER A 19 7.67 -15.02 3.49
C SER A 19 7.48 -13.77 2.65
N GLN A 20 7.51 -13.93 1.33
CA GLN A 20 7.29 -12.82 0.40
C GLN A 20 5.82 -12.38 0.46
N ASN A 21 5.58 -11.10 0.16
CA ASN A 21 4.22 -10.61 -0.01
C ASN A 21 3.53 -11.42 -1.12
N LEU A 22 2.39 -12.01 -0.83
CA LEU A 22 1.59 -12.73 -1.81
C LEU A 22 0.75 -11.79 -2.68
N VAL A 23 0.66 -10.51 -2.31
CA VAL A 23 -0.02 -9.46 -3.07
C VAL A 23 0.96 -8.91 -4.10
N PRO A 24 0.69 -9.05 -5.41
CA PRO A 24 1.50 -8.40 -6.43
C PRO A 24 1.19 -6.90 -6.47
N ASN A 25 2.20 -6.10 -6.83
CA ASN A 25 2.06 -4.64 -6.98
C ASN A 25 1.32 -3.96 -5.79
N PRO A 26 1.81 -4.14 -4.55
CA PRO A 26 1.06 -3.82 -3.33
C PRO A 26 0.81 -2.33 -3.10
N SER A 27 1.60 -1.45 -3.74
CA SER A 27 1.48 0.00 -3.71
C SER A 27 1.14 0.59 -5.09
N PHE A 28 0.66 -0.24 -6.02
CA PHE A 28 0.16 0.17 -7.33
C PHE A 28 1.14 0.90 -8.27
N GLU A 29 2.44 0.88 -7.98
CA GLU A 29 3.46 1.58 -8.78
C GLU A 29 3.71 0.94 -10.15
N ASN A 30 3.48 -0.37 -10.29
CA ASN A 30 3.57 -1.06 -11.57
C ASN A 30 2.30 -0.83 -12.38
N ARG A 31 2.47 -0.43 -13.64
CA ARG A 31 1.36 -0.14 -14.55
C ARG A 31 1.42 -1.02 -15.78
N VAL A 32 0.26 -1.39 -16.28
CA VAL A 32 0.11 -1.89 -17.65
C VAL A 32 -0.05 -0.72 -18.61
N THR A 33 0.52 -0.83 -19.80
CA THR A 33 0.30 0.11 -20.89
C THR A 33 -1.12 -0.07 -21.46
N CYS A 34 -2.10 0.42 -20.73
CA CYS A 34 -3.48 0.56 -21.22
C CYS A 34 -3.79 1.98 -21.70
N ASP A 35 -2.88 2.93 -21.51
CA ASP A 35 -3.04 4.30 -21.98
C ASP A 35 -2.85 4.40 -23.50
N ILE A 36 -3.87 4.91 -24.17
CA ILE A 36 -3.86 5.17 -25.63
C ILE A 36 -2.93 6.37 -25.94
N TYR A 37 -2.56 7.17 -24.94
CA TYR A 37 -1.78 8.39 -25.08
C TYR A 37 -0.83 8.65 -23.88
N GLY A 38 0.41 8.17 -23.96
CA GLY A 38 1.54 8.66 -23.15
C GLY A 38 1.93 7.86 -21.89
N ASP A 39 2.92 8.38 -21.16
CA ASP A 39 3.55 7.75 -19.99
C ASP A 39 2.71 7.84 -18.70
N CYS A 40 1.54 8.48 -18.73
CA CYS A 40 0.70 8.77 -17.55
C CYS A 40 -0.77 8.38 -17.75
N PRO A 41 -1.46 7.93 -16.68
CA PRO A 41 -2.87 7.55 -16.74
C PRO A 41 -3.72 8.69 -17.27
N THR A 42 -4.59 8.39 -18.23
CA THR A 42 -5.55 9.36 -18.81
C THR A 42 -6.98 9.22 -18.30
N ALA A 43 -7.22 8.19 -17.49
CA ALA A 43 -8.48 7.92 -16.81
C ALA A 43 -8.21 7.25 -15.44
N PRO A 44 -9.06 7.47 -14.42
CA PRO A 44 -8.88 6.88 -13.10
C PRO A 44 -9.43 5.46 -13.03
N VAL A 45 -8.89 4.52 -13.82
CA VAL A 45 -9.39 3.13 -13.85
C VAL A 45 -8.37 2.15 -13.28
N ILE A 46 -8.79 1.33 -12.32
CA ILE A 46 -7.88 0.42 -11.59
C ILE A 46 -7.13 -0.59 -12.46
N CYS A 47 -7.67 -0.95 -13.62
CA CYS A 47 -7.01 -1.89 -14.52
C CYS A 47 -5.70 -1.36 -15.12
N ILE A 48 -5.38 -0.07 -14.93
CA ILE A 48 -4.06 0.51 -15.26
C ILE A 48 -2.99 0.01 -14.30
N ALA A 49 -3.31 -0.22 -13.02
CA ALA A 49 -2.40 -0.83 -12.07
C ALA A 49 -2.25 -2.33 -12.39
N GLU A 50 -1.03 -2.76 -12.67
CA GLU A 50 -0.77 -4.16 -13.02
C GLU A 50 -1.28 -5.10 -11.91
N PHE A 51 -1.93 -6.19 -12.32
CA PHE A 51 -2.55 -7.22 -11.48
C PHE A 51 -3.85 -6.83 -10.73
N TRP A 52 -4.27 -5.57 -10.80
CA TRP A 52 -5.47 -5.09 -10.11
C TRP A 52 -6.65 -4.93 -11.06
N SER A 53 -7.85 -5.11 -10.52
CA SER A 53 -9.12 -5.01 -11.24
C SER A 53 -10.27 -4.75 -10.25
N SER A 54 -11.43 -4.34 -10.76
CA SER A 54 -12.65 -4.28 -9.96
C SER A 54 -13.31 -5.67 -9.86
N ALA A 55 -13.82 -6.00 -8.67
CA ALA A 55 -14.72 -7.13 -8.41
C ALA A 55 -16.20 -6.69 -8.36
N ARG A 56 -16.47 -5.43 -8.03
CA ARG A 56 -17.80 -4.83 -7.91
C ARG A 56 -17.64 -3.32 -8.03
N GLY A 57 -18.54 -2.66 -8.76
CA GLY A 57 -18.47 -1.21 -8.97
C GLY A 57 -17.28 -0.78 -9.83
N ILE A 58 -16.94 0.51 -9.80
CA ILE A 58 -15.81 1.09 -10.53
C ILE A 58 -14.76 1.46 -9.49
N VAL A 59 -13.57 0.90 -9.57
CA VAL A 59 -12.50 1.22 -8.62
C VAL A 59 -11.55 2.21 -9.28
N GLU A 60 -11.26 3.29 -8.58
CA GLU A 60 -10.39 4.34 -9.09
C GLU A 60 -8.91 4.05 -8.82
N TYR A 61 -8.08 4.48 -9.77
CA TYR A 61 -6.64 4.52 -9.63
C TYR A 61 -6.14 5.96 -9.75
N TYR A 62 -5.32 6.37 -8.80
CA TYR A 62 -4.71 7.69 -8.74
C TYR A 62 -3.21 7.59 -8.90
N ASN A 63 -2.61 8.54 -9.61
CA ASN A 63 -1.16 8.61 -9.77
C ASN A 63 -0.70 10.05 -9.92
N SER A 64 0.41 10.42 -9.29
CA SER A 64 0.95 11.80 -9.28
C SER A 64 1.15 12.39 -10.68
N CYS A 65 1.48 11.57 -11.67
CA CYS A 65 1.73 12.04 -13.02
C CYS A 65 0.46 12.28 -13.86
N SER A 66 -0.72 12.02 -13.28
CA SER A 66 -2.04 12.22 -13.92
C SER A 66 -2.54 13.67 -13.79
N GLU A 67 -1.67 14.66 -14.01
CA GLU A 67 -1.99 16.06 -13.79
C GLU A 67 -3.00 16.61 -14.82
N ASN A 68 -4.05 17.28 -14.32
CA ASN A 68 -4.93 18.18 -15.09
C ASN A 68 -5.39 17.65 -16.45
N ILE A 69 -5.75 16.37 -16.52
CA ILE A 69 -6.41 15.89 -17.70
C ILE A 69 -7.86 16.35 -17.55
N ASN A 70 -8.20 17.41 -18.28
CA ASN A 70 -9.57 17.70 -18.72
C ASN A 70 -10.04 16.56 -19.63
N SER A 71 -9.92 15.31 -19.17
CA SER A 71 -10.35 14.11 -19.85
C SER A 71 -11.85 14.08 -19.65
N PRO A 72 -12.66 14.27 -20.70
CA PRO A 72 -14.08 14.06 -20.58
C PRO A 72 -14.33 12.57 -20.35
N PHE A 73 -14.28 12.11 -19.10
CA PHE A 73 -14.82 10.80 -18.77
C PHE A 73 -16.34 10.94 -18.89
N PHE A 74 -16.92 10.27 -19.89
CA PHE A 74 -18.33 10.41 -20.27
C PHE A 74 -18.81 11.84 -20.59
N GLY A 75 -17.93 12.71 -21.10
CA GLY A 75 -18.34 14.08 -21.47
C GLY A 75 -18.42 15.07 -20.31
N TYR A 76 -18.07 14.66 -19.09
CA TYR A 76 -18.04 15.51 -17.90
C TYR A 76 -16.61 15.87 -17.51
N ASN A 77 -16.39 17.12 -17.06
CA ASN A 77 -15.14 17.51 -16.44
C ASN A 77 -15.09 16.91 -15.02
N ILE A 78 -14.45 15.75 -14.89
CA ILE A 78 -14.42 14.93 -13.66
C ILE A 78 -13.38 15.37 -12.63
N GLY A 79 -12.69 16.49 -12.85
CA GLY A 79 -11.63 16.96 -11.95
C GLY A 79 -10.33 16.15 -12.05
N SER A 80 -9.38 16.46 -11.17
CA SER A 80 -8.07 15.81 -11.13
C SER A 80 -8.16 14.39 -10.59
N PHE A 81 -7.32 13.48 -11.08
CA PHE A 81 -7.04 12.17 -10.47
C PHE A 81 -5.54 12.00 -10.20
N SER A 82 -4.86 13.12 -10.01
CA SER A 82 -3.47 13.20 -9.59
C SER A 82 -3.32 12.95 -8.08
N VAL A 83 -2.12 12.52 -7.68
CA VAL A 83 -1.67 12.47 -6.29
C VAL A 83 -0.81 13.71 -6.02
N PRO A 84 -1.03 14.47 -4.92
CA PRO A 84 -1.98 14.16 -3.85
C PRO A 84 -3.40 14.64 -4.08
N HIS A 85 -3.60 15.62 -4.96
CA HIS A 85 -4.87 16.32 -5.12
C HIS A 85 -5.73 15.73 -6.25
N ASN A 86 -6.83 15.10 -5.87
CA ASN A 86 -7.81 14.50 -6.78
C ASN A 86 -9.26 14.92 -6.46
N VAL A 87 -10.22 14.43 -7.26
CA VAL A 87 -11.65 14.74 -7.16
C VAL A 87 -12.27 14.39 -5.80
N SER A 88 -11.72 13.38 -5.12
CA SER A 88 -12.23 12.89 -3.84
C SER A 88 -11.56 13.58 -2.65
N GLY A 89 -10.42 14.26 -2.82
CA GLY A 89 -9.70 14.93 -1.74
C GLY A 89 -8.20 15.07 -1.98
N ASN A 90 -7.44 15.23 -0.90
CA ASN A 90 -6.01 15.46 -0.92
C ASN A 90 -5.26 14.47 -0.03
N GLN A 91 -4.62 13.47 -0.64
CA GLN A 91 -3.88 12.43 0.07
C GLN A 91 -2.57 12.12 -0.64
N ASN A 92 -1.43 12.21 0.07
CA ASN A 92 -0.16 11.71 -0.45
C ASN A 92 -0.16 10.18 -0.49
N ALA A 93 0.45 9.58 -1.53
CA ALA A 93 0.73 8.15 -1.55
C ALA A 93 1.61 7.75 -0.36
N VAL A 94 1.42 6.53 0.14
CA VAL A 94 2.26 5.98 1.20
C VAL A 94 3.61 5.60 0.63
N THR A 95 3.59 4.83 -0.45
CA THR A 95 4.77 4.35 -1.17
C THR A 95 4.69 4.84 -2.60
N GLY A 96 5.75 5.49 -3.07
CA GLY A 96 5.82 5.91 -4.47
C GLY A 96 4.84 7.04 -4.81
N ASN A 97 4.02 6.83 -5.82
CA ASN A 97 3.28 7.86 -6.55
C ASN A 97 1.79 7.56 -6.73
N ALA A 98 1.33 6.37 -6.33
CA ALA A 98 0.00 5.87 -6.66
C ALA A 98 -0.74 5.30 -5.45
N TYR A 99 -2.07 5.21 -5.58
CA TYR A 99 -2.95 4.44 -4.70
C TYR A 99 -4.29 4.19 -5.39
N ALA A 100 -5.09 3.29 -4.81
CA ALA A 100 -6.47 3.06 -5.24
C ALA A 100 -7.48 3.83 -4.37
N GLY A 101 -8.68 4.07 -4.88
CA GLY A 101 -9.82 4.52 -4.10
C GLY A 101 -11.01 3.58 -4.26
N ILE A 102 -11.81 3.45 -3.19
CA ILE A 102 -13.04 2.67 -3.20
C ILE A 102 -14.17 3.36 -2.44
N LEU A 103 -15.37 3.26 -2.98
CA LEU A 103 -16.63 3.54 -2.32
C LEU A 103 -16.99 2.38 -1.39
N THR A 104 -16.98 2.64 -0.10
CA THR A 104 -17.39 1.67 0.91
C THR A 104 -18.85 1.81 1.29
N HIS A 105 -19.50 2.95 1.04
CA HIS A 105 -20.93 3.17 1.29
C HIS A 105 -21.49 4.34 0.47
N LEU A 106 -22.61 4.13 -0.22
CA LEU A 106 -23.39 5.22 -0.85
C LEU A 106 -24.88 5.08 -0.53
N GLY A 107 -25.36 5.84 0.45
CA GLY A 107 -26.72 5.78 1.00
C GLY A 107 -27.78 6.49 0.14
N TYR A 108 -27.43 6.99 -1.04
CA TYR A 108 -28.40 7.53 -1.99
C TYR A 108 -28.73 6.47 -3.03
N ASN A 109 -29.82 5.73 -2.81
CA ASN A 109 -30.40 4.93 -3.89
C ASN A 109 -31.91 4.77 -3.72
N PRO A 110 -32.75 5.17 -4.71
CA PRO A 110 -34.19 4.92 -4.69
C PRO A 110 -34.58 3.42 -4.68
N ASN A 111 -33.65 2.52 -4.99
CA ASN A 111 -33.81 1.07 -5.10
C ASN A 111 -33.03 0.25 -4.05
N ASN A 112 -32.36 0.89 -3.07
CA ASN A 112 -31.59 0.21 -2.02
C ASN A 112 -30.55 -0.82 -2.54
N SER A 113 -29.79 -0.47 -3.59
CA SER A 113 -28.93 -1.43 -4.30
C SER A 113 -27.64 -1.84 -3.57
N ASN A 114 -27.38 -1.32 -2.36
CA ASN A 114 -26.15 -1.57 -1.60
C ASN A 114 -24.89 -1.31 -2.45
N GLU A 115 -24.77 -0.06 -2.93
CA GLU A 115 -23.64 0.39 -3.76
C GLU A 115 -22.37 0.49 -2.92
N ARG A 116 -21.37 -0.26 -3.36
CA ARG A 116 -20.01 -0.36 -2.83
C ARG A 116 -19.09 -0.90 -3.92
N GLU A 117 -17.79 -0.66 -3.74
CA GLU A 117 -16.74 -1.03 -4.68
C GLU A 117 -15.74 -1.98 -4.04
N TRP A 118 -15.32 -2.98 -4.82
CA TRP A 118 -14.41 -4.03 -4.35
C TRP A 118 -13.17 -4.11 -5.23
N LEU A 119 -12.02 -3.83 -4.62
CA LEU A 119 -10.70 -3.89 -5.25
C LEU A 119 -10.18 -5.34 -5.23
N LYS A 120 -9.78 -5.90 -6.37
CA LYS A 120 -9.39 -7.30 -6.51
C LYS A 120 -8.03 -7.47 -7.18
N CYS A 121 -7.23 -8.41 -6.67
CA CYS A 121 -6.06 -8.93 -7.37
C CYS A 121 -5.98 -10.47 -7.31
N LYS A 122 -5.17 -11.04 -8.21
CA LYS A 122 -4.74 -12.43 -8.12
C LYS A 122 -3.48 -12.52 -7.26
N LEU A 123 -3.45 -13.44 -6.31
CA LEU A 123 -2.27 -13.68 -5.48
C LEU A 123 -1.14 -14.31 -6.32
N VAL A 124 0.11 -14.05 -5.92
CA VAL A 124 1.32 -14.61 -6.57
C VAL A 124 1.32 -16.13 -6.53
N SER A 125 0.77 -16.72 -5.46
CA SER A 125 0.51 -18.15 -5.37
C SER A 125 -0.75 -18.41 -4.54
N PRO A 126 -1.42 -19.57 -4.73
CA PRO A 126 -2.59 -19.91 -3.93
C PRO A 126 -2.23 -20.02 -2.44
N LEU A 127 -3.17 -19.67 -1.57
CA LEU A 127 -3.03 -19.91 -0.14
C LEU A 127 -3.00 -21.40 0.16
N VAL A 128 -2.34 -21.78 1.26
CA VAL A 128 -2.23 -23.17 1.70
C VAL A 128 -3.25 -23.42 2.82
N ILE A 129 -4.07 -24.46 2.64
CA ILE A 129 -5.12 -24.84 3.59
C ILE A 129 -4.49 -25.18 4.95
N GLY A 130 -5.12 -24.70 6.02
CA GLY A 130 -4.68 -24.86 7.42
C GLY A 130 -3.63 -23.85 7.87
N GLU A 131 -3.07 -23.05 6.95
CA GLU A 131 -2.03 -22.10 7.28
C GLU A 131 -2.62 -20.75 7.70
N LYS A 132 -1.98 -20.12 8.68
CA LYS A 132 -2.34 -18.79 9.15
C LYS A 132 -1.67 -17.72 8.27
N TYR A 133 -2.46 -16.79 7.77
CA TYR A 133 -2.00 -15.65 7.00
C TYR A 133 -2.28 -14.36 7.76
N TYR A 134 -1.28 -13.48 7.75
CA TYR A 134 -1.32 -12.14 8.30
C TYR A 134 -1.55 -11.16 7.15
N ILE A 135 -2.42 -10.19 7.40
CA ILE A 135 -2.91 -9.24 6.41
C ILE A 135 -2.66 -7.85 6.99
N ASN A 136 -2.14 -6.94 6.17
CA ASN A 136 -2.21 -5.52 6.47
C ASN A 136 -2.44 -4.68 5.21
N PHE A 137 -2.97 -3.48 5.40
CA PHE A 137 -3.08 -2.44 4.38
C PHE A 137 -3.35 -1.11 5.06
N LYS A 138 -3.14 -0.02 4.33
CA LYS A 138 -3.40 1.33 4.84
C LYS A 138 -4.62 1.91 4.16
N VAL A 139 -5.41 2.65 4.94
CA VAL A 139 -6.57 3.39 4.41
C VAL A 139 -6.57 4.83 4.89
N SER A 140 -7.16 5.72 4.11
CA SER A 140 -7.47 7.10 4.51
C SER A 140 -8.85 7.47 4.01
N LEU A 141 -9.67 8.11 4.86
CA LEU A 141 -10.99 8.59 4.47
C LEU A 141 -10.81 9.82 3.56
N ALA A 142 -11.49 9.86 2.42
CA ALA A 142 -11.36 11.00 1.51
C ALA A 142 -12.04 12.27 2.08
N ASP A 143 -11.49 13.45 1.78
CA ASP A 143 -12.01 14.73 2.29
C ASP A 143 -13.45 15.01 1.85
N SER A 144 -13.82 14.55 0.66
CA SER A 144 -15.19 14.66 0.11
C SER A 144 -16.21 13.72 0.75
N ALA A 145 -15.77 12.75 1.57
CA ALA A 145 -16.65 11.81 2.25
C ALA A 145 -17.45 12.51 3.36
N ASN A 146 -18.79 12.38 3.31
CA ASN A 146 -19.69 12.95 4.31
C ASN A 146 -20.03 11.97 5.44
N CYS A 147 -19.51 10.75 5.38
CA CYS A 147 -19.56 9.79 6.45
C CYS A 147 -18.33 8.88 6.44
N ALA A 148 -18.06 8.26 7.58
CA ALA A 148 -17.13 7.15 7.75
C ALA A 148 -17.92 5.86 8.04
N THR A 149 -17.39 4.70 7.66
CA THR A 149 -18.03 3.40 7.96
C THR A 149 -17.05 2.39 8.55
N ASN A 150 -17.58 1.36 9.24
CA ASN A 150 -16.81 0.18 9.64
C ASN A 150 -16.84 -0.91 8.56
N ASN A 151 -16.31 -2.09 8.89
CA ASN A 151 -16.34 -3.31 8.07
C ASN A 151 -15.53 -3.26 6.77
N ILE A 152 -14.57 -2.33 6.65
CA ILE A 152 -13.52 -2.45 5.63
C ILE A 152 -12.71 -3.72 5.96
N GLY A 153 -12.56 -4.59 4.99
CA GLY A 153 -11.96 -5.89 5.21
C GLY A 153 -11.48 -6.56 3.94
N VAL A 154 -11.14 -7.83 4.10
CA VAL A 154 -10.58 -8.69 3.05
C VAL A 154 -11.39 -9.97 2.91
N LEU A 155 -11.71 -10.31 1.67
CA LEU A 155 -12.31 -11.57 1.26
C LEU A 155 -11.34 -12.30 0.33
N PHE A 156 -11.15 -13.60 0.55
CA PHE A 156 -10.38 -14.48 -0.32
C PHE A 156 -11.30 -15.37 -1.15
N SER A 157 -10.91 -15.65 -2.39
CA SER A 157 -11.71 -16.47 -3.32
C SER A 157 -10.87 -17.50 -4.07
N THR A 158 -11.43 -18.71 -4.22
CA THR A 158 -10.89 -19.78 -5.06
C THR A 158 -11.26 -19.59 -6.53
N ASN A 159 -12.35 -18.87 -6.80
CA ASN A 159 -13.00 -18.83 -8.11
C ASN A 159 -12.36 -17.78 -9.02
N THR A 160 -12.04 -18.19 -10.25
CA THR A 160 -11.59 -17.34 -11.35
C THR A 160 -12.74 -16.50 -11.93
N ILE A 161 -13.98 -16.97 -11.76
CA ILE A 161 -15.19 -16.43 -12.36
C ILE A 161 -15.81 -15.40 -11.42
N TYR A 162 -15.15 -14.25 -11.30
CA TYR A 162 -15.82 -12.99 -10.95
C TYR A 162 -15.48 -11.96 -12.03
N GLN A 163 -15.81 -12.32 -13.27
CA GLN A 163 -15.96 -11.39 -14.40
C GLN A 163 -17.35 -10.74 -14.40
N GLU A 164 -18.26 -11.17 -13.52
CA GLU A 164 -19.55 -10.50 -13.36
C GLU A 164 -19.38 -9.25 -12.50
N VAL A 165 -19.94 -8.15 -12.99
CA VAL A 165 -19.98 -6.81 -12.37
C VAL A 165 -20.66 -6.81 -10.99
N TYR A 166 -21.19 -7.96 -10.52
CA TYR A 166 -21.97 -8.10 -9.30
C TYR A 166 -21.63 -9.39 -8.54
N ILE A 167 -20.56 -9.40 -7.75
CA ILE A 167 -20.46 -10.40 -6.68
C ILE A 167 -21.54 -10.06 -5.63
N PRO A 168 -22.39 -11.03 -5.23
CA PRO A 168 -23.44 -10.80 -4.25
C PRO A 168 -22.86 -10.49 -2.87
N LEU A 169 -23.55 -9.63 -2.12
CA LEU A 169 -23.29 -9.41 -0.70
C LEU A 169 -23.68 -10.65 0.07
N ASN A 170 -22.72 -11.27 0.75
CA ASN A 170 -22.92 -12.43 1.61
C ASN A 170 -22.70 -12.10 3.09
N ASN A 171 -22.46 -10.83 3.42
CA ASN A 171 -22.21 -10.36 4.78
C ASN A 171 -21.07 -11.13 5.46
N PHE A 172 -20.01 -11.41 4.71
CA PHE A 172 -18.85 -12.17 5.18
C PHE A 172 -17.54 -11.58 4.67
N ALA A 173 -16.55 -11.58 5.55
CA ALA A 173 -15.15 -11.29 5.23
C ALA A 173 -14.27 -12.26 6.03
N HIS A 174 -13.14 -12.69 5.46
CA HIS A 174 -12.15 -13.48 6.20
C HIS A 174 -11.49 -12.66 7.31
N PHE A 175 -11.40 -11.35 7.09
CA PHE A 175 -10.95 -10.38 8.08
C PHE A 175 -11.63 -9.04 7.80
N LYS A 176 -11.98 -8.28 8.85
CA LYS A 176 -12.46 -6.89 8.75
C LYS A 176 -12.09 -6.12 10.01
N THR A 177 -12.08 -4.79 9.91
CA THR A 177 -12.06 -3.93 11.08
C THR A 177 -13.50 -3.61 11.54
N ASP A 178 -13.73 -3.65 12.84
CA ASP A 178 -14.98 -3.17 13.46
C ASP A 178 -14.93 -1.66 13.71
N GLU A 179 -13.73 -1.06 13.67
CA GLU A 179 -13.54 0.37 13.87
C GLU A 179 -14.05 1.17 12.68
N ILE A 180 -14.73 2.29 12.98
CA ILE A 180 -15.10 3.30 11.98
C ILE A 180 -13.88 4.20 11.77
N ILE A 181 -13.27 4.11 10.59
CA ILE A 181 -12.03 4.85 10.29
C ILE A 181 -12.36 6.25 9.76
N GLN A 182 -11.87 7.27 10.45
CA GLN A 182 -12.29 8.67 10.26
C GLN A 182 -11.16 9.61 9.80
N ASP A 183 -9.90 9.17 9.91
CA ASP A 183 -8.74 10.01 9.58
C ASP A 183 -8.70 10.30 8.07
N THR A 184 -8.60 11.57 7.72
CA THR A 184 -8.51 12.06 6.33
C THR A 184 -7.13 12.61 5.98
N THR A 185 -6.24 12.72 6.96
CA THR A 185 -4.91 13.33 6.81
C THR A 185 -3.83 12.26 6.82
N ASN A 186 -3.91 11.34 7.78
CA ASN A 186 -2.95 10.26 7.92
C ASN A 186 -3.54 8.93 7.46
N TRP A 187 -2.65 8.09 6.95
CA TRP A 187 -2.96 6.70 6.66
C TRP A 187 -3.15 5.91 7.95
N THR A 188 -4.35 5.35 8.11
CA THR A 188 -4.68 4.41 9.19
C THR A 188 -4.25 3.01 8.79
N PHE A 189 -3.47 2.35 9.64
CA PHE A 189 -3.00 0.98 9.42
C PHE A 189 -4.03 -0.03 9.90
N ILE A 190 -4.51 -0.87 9.00
CA ILE A 190 -5.40 -2.00 9.32
C ILE A 190 -4.57 -3.28 9.26
N SER A 191 -4.68 -4.13 10.27
CA SER A 191 -4.04 -5.45 10.25
C SER A 191 -4.87 -6.52 10.94
N GLY A 192 -4.65 -7.76 10.52
CA GLY A 192 -5.35 -8.91 11.03
C GLY A 192 -4.73 -10.22 10.59
N SER A 193 -5.43 -11.32 10.87
CA SER A 193 -5.01 -12.62 10.40
C SER A 193 -6.19 -13.57 10.32
N PHE A 194 -6.09 -14.58 9.46
CA PHE A 194 -7.06 -15.66 9.36
C PHE A 194 -6.34 -16.98 9.06
N ILE A 195 -7.05 -18.09 9.23
CA ILE A 195 -6.57 -19.41 8.82
C ILE A 195 -7.25 -19.76 7.51
N ALA A 196 -6.46 -20.05 6.47
CA ALA A 196 -7.02 -20.42 5.18
C ALA A 196 -7.68 -21.80 5.25
N ASP A 197 -8.95 -21.89 4.91
CA ASP A 197 -9.73 -23.12 4.81
C ASP A 197 -9.84 -23.64 3.36
N SER A 198 -9.33 -22.88 2.40
CA SER A 198 -9.29 -23.23 0.98
C SER A 198 -8.02 -22.71 0.31
N ALA A 199 -7.70 -23.26 -0.86
CA ALA A 199 -6.59 -22.82 -1.70
C ALA A 199 -6.94 -21.56 -2.49
N TYR A 200 -7.13 -20.45 -1.78
CA TYR A 200 -7.57 -19.18 -2.35
C TYR A 200 -6.56 -18.60 -3.35
N ASN A 201 -7.04 -18.14 -4.50
CA ASN A 201 -6.23 -17.59 -5.60
C ASN A 201 -6.33 -16.06 -5.70
N TYR A 202 -7.36 -15.47 -5.11
CA TYR A 202 -7.67 -14.05 -5.23
C TYR A 202 -7.88 -13.43 -3.86
N MET A 203 -7.55 -12.16 -3.77
CA MET A 203 -7.84 -11.29 -2.64
C MET A 203 -8.70 -10.14 -3.12
N ILE A 204 -9.69 -9.78 -2.32
CA ILE A 204 -10.65 -8.71 -2.57
C ILE A 204 -10.70 -7.83 -1.32
N ILE A 205 -10.61 -6.51 -1.49
CA ILE A 205 -10.70 -5.51 -0.41
C ILE A 205 -11.94 -4.65 -0.62
N GLY A 206 -12.69 -4.42 0.46
CA GLY A 206 -13.86 -3.57 0.46
C GLY A 206 -14.71 -3.74 1.72
N ASN A 207 -15.96 -3.29 1.65
CA ASN A 207 -16.98 -3.62 2.66
C ASN A 207 -17.98 -4.61 2.04
N PHE A 208 -18.12 -5.78 2.67
CA PHE A 208 -18.91 -6.93 2.20
C PHE A 208 -20.27 -7.08 2.90
N PHE A 209 -20.64 -6.08 3.71
CA PHE A 209 -21.82 -6.08 4.55
C PHE A 209 -22.85 -5.12 3.99
N ASP A 210 -24.12 -5.53 4.03
CA ASP A 210 -25.24 -4.66 3.68
C ASP A 210 -25.32 -3.42 4.61
N TYR A 211 -26.16 -2.45 4.24
CA TYR A 211 -26.33 -1.23 5.02
C TYR A 211 -26.84 -1.48 6.44
N SER A 212 -27.64 -2.53 6.67
CA SER A 212 -28.17 -2.83 8.00
C SER A 212 -27.11 -3.38 8.96
N LEU A 213 -26.02 -3.92 8.40
CA LEU A 213 -24.88 -4.46 9.13
C LEU A 213 -23.64 -3.54 9.06
N THR A 214 -23.79 -2.30 8.56
CA THR A 214 -22.69 -1.33 8.47
C THR A 214 -23.00 -0.10 9.31
N ASP A 215 -22.19 0.11 10.34
CA ASP A 215 -22.27 1.31 11.16
C ASP A 215 -21.60 2.49 10.44
N SER A 216 -22.13 3.69 10.67
CA SER A 216 -21.61 4.91 10.06
C SER A 216 -21.63 6.11 11.00
N ILE A 217 -20.69 7.03 10.81
CA ILE A 217 -20.65 8.35 11.46
C ILE A 217 -20.80 9.39 10.36
N PHE A 218 -21.78 10.29 10.48
CA PHE A 218 -22.03 11.37 9.54
C PHE A 218 -21.32 12.66 9.94
N TYR A 219 -20.86 13.42 8.95
CA TYR A 219 -20.30 14.74 9.10
C TYR A 219 -21.20 15.77 8.42
N THR A 220 -21.71 16.74 9.18
CA THR A 220 -22.60 17.79 8.67
C THR A 220 -21.87 18.92 7.97
N ASP A 221 -20.57 19.07 8.25
CA ASP A 221 -19.81 20.28 7.91
C ASP A 221 -18.81 20.04 6.76
N ARG A 222 -18.82 18.86 6.15
CA ARG A 222 -17.90 18.52 5.05
C ARG A 222 -18.51 18.90 3.70
N PRO A 223 -17.70 19.46 2.77
CA PRO A 223 -18.16 19.66 1.41
C PRO A 223 -18.38 18.29 0.78
N ILE A 224 -19.65 17.89 0.60
CA ILE A 224 -19.98 16.70 -0.19
C ILE A 224 -19.37 16.92 -1.58
N GLY A 225 -18.62 15.93 -2.08
CA GLY A 225 -18.06 15.99 -3.44
C GLY A 225 -19.11 16.51 -4.43
N GLN A 226 -18.75 17.47 -5.29
CA GLN A 226 -19.70 18.21 -6.12
C GLN A 226 -20.62 17.30 -6.96
N ILE A 227 -20.14 16.09 -7.28
CA ILE A 227 -20.83 15.04 -8.05
C ILE A 227 -22.05 14.48 -7.30
N PHE A 228 -22.05 14.43 -5.96
CA PHE A 228 -23.11 13.81 -5.14
C PHE A 228 -23.81 14.78 -4.19
N SER A 229 -23.69 16.09 -4.45
CA SER A 229 -24.25 17.23 -3.69
C SER A 229 -25.76 17.19 -3.42
N HIS A 230 -26.48 16.20 -3.96
CA HIS A 230 -27.92 15.97 -3.77
C HIS A 230 -28.23 14.79 -2.84
N SER A 231 -27.23 14.10 -2.29
CA SER A 231 -27.44 12.90 -1.49
C SER A 231 -27.69 13.23 -0.02
N SER A 232 -28.92 13.00 0.47
CA SER A 232 -29.25 12.98 1.90
C SER A 232 -28.68 11.75 2.64
N GLY A 233 -27.73 11.04 2.03
CA GLY A 233 -27.25 9.73 2.46
C GLY A 233 -25.74 9.67 2.66
N CYS A 234 -25.28 8.59 3.32
CA CYS A 234 -23.87 8.37 3.63
C CYS A 234 -23.06 8.04 2.37
N TYR A 235 -22.11 8.90 2.01
CA TYR A 235 -21.04 8.72 1.04
C TYR A 235 -19.70 8.54 1.78
N ALA A 236 -19.24 7.28 1.86
CA ALA A 236 -17.97 6.91 2.47
C ALA A 236 -17.02 6.36 1.42
N TYR A 237 -15.94 7.10 1.17
CA TYR A 237 -14.94 6.78 0.16
C TYR A 237 -13.56 6.77 0.80
N TYR A 238 -12.79 5.71 0.55
CA TYR A 238 -11.49 5.48 1.17
C TYR A 238 -10.41 5.26 0.13
N TYR A 239 -9.25 5.88 0.34
CA TYR A 239 -8.02 5.52 -0.35
C TYR A 239 -7.42 4.27 0.27
N ILE A 240 -6.75 3.42 -0.53
CA ILE A 240 -6.08 2.19 -0.11
C ILE A 240 -4.66 2.14 -0.69
N ASP A 241 -3.68 1.79 0.14
CA ASP A 241 -2.27 1.64 -0.25
C ASP A 241 -1.52 0.61 0.62
N ASP A 242 -0.31 0.22 0.21
CA ASP A 242 0.63 -0.67 0.93
C ASP A 242 0.00 -1.99 1.40
N ILE A 243 -0.50 -2.80 0.46
CA ILE A 243 -1.26 -4.00 0.78
C ILE A 243 -0.34 -5.23 0.94
N TYR A 244 -0.50 -5.97 2.03
CA TYR A 244 0.35 -7.11 2.33
C TYR A 244 -0.44 -8.33 2.81
N VAL A 245 -0.09 -9.50 2.29
CA VAL A 245 -0.55 -10.81 2.79
C VAL A 245 0.61 -11.79 2.79
N SER A 246 0.93 -12.38 3.94
CA SER A 246 1.91 -13.48 3.99
C SER A 246 1.77 -14.32 5.26
N LYS A 247 2.58 -15.38 5.38
CA LYS A 247 2.61 -16.24 6.58
C LYS A 247 3.40 -15.63 7.74
N ASP A 248 4.10 -14.52 7.51
CA ASP A 248 4.98 -13.91 8.51
C ASP A 248 4.20 -13.02 9.48
N SER A 249 4.19 -13.37 10.77
CA SER A 249 3.54 -12.54 11.79
C SER A 249 4.14 -11.14 11.94
N LEU A 250 5.38 -10.93 11.48
CA LEU A 250 6.08 -9.65 11.58
C LEU A 250 5.46 -8.55 10.71
N ILE A 251 4.58 -8.91 9.76
CA ILE A 251 3.73 -7.99 9.00
C ILE A 251 2.90 -7.08 9.92
N ASN A 252 2.42 -7.60 11.05
CA ASN A 252 1.59 -6.82 11.99
C ASN A 252 2.42 -5.82 12.83
N ASN A 253 3.74 -5.95 12.83
CA ASN A 253 4.66 -4.99 13.45
C ASN A 253 5.17 -3.94 12.45
N ILE A 254 4.72 -4.00 11.19
CA ILE A 254 4.91 -2.93 10.20
C ILE A 254 3.86 -1.83 10.48
N THR A 255 3.80 -1.33 11.71
CA THR A 255 3.64 0.11 11.87
C THR A 255 4.83 0.75 11.21
N LEU A 256 4.73 0.97 9.88
CA LEU A 256 5.38 2.10 9.24
C LEU A 256 4.72 3.34 9.86
N ASN A 257 5.06 3.64 11.10
CA ASN A 257 5.01 5.01 11.58
C ASN A 257 5.82 5.77 10.54
N ASN A 258 5.14 6.59 9.75
CA ASN A 258 5.71 7.53 8.79
C ASN A 258 6.55 8.62 9.49
N GLU A 259 7.18 8.31 10.61
CA GLU A 259 8.37 9.01 11.03
C GLU A 259 9.48 8.52 10.11
N GLN A 260 9.81 9.27 9.06
CA GLN A 260 11.06 9.06 8.34
C GLN A 260 12.21 9.29 9.32
N TYR A 261 12.64 8.24 10.00
CA TYR A 261 13.71 8.28 11.00
C TYR A 261 15.06 8.62 10.37
N LEU A 262 15.20 8.35 9.07
CA LEU A 262 16.36 8.62 8.24
C LEU A 262 15.89 9.24 6.93
N LYS A 263 16.46 10.38 6.55
CA LYS A 263 16.24 11.03 5.26
C LYS A 263 17.59 11.33 4.61
N LEU A 264 17.69 10.99 3.33
CA LEU A 264 18.85 11.24 2.49
C LEU A 264 18.44 12.12 1.32
N PHE A 265 19.13 13.24 1.10
CA PHE A 265 18.87 14.12 -0.04
C PHE A 265 20.12 14.89 -0.49
N PRO A 266 20.29 15.17 -1.79
CA PRO A 266 19.45 14.68 -2.90
C PRO A 266 19.60 13.16 -3.08
N ASN A 267 18.63 12.54 -3.75
CA ASN A 267 18.69 11.14 -4.14
C ASN A 267 17.85 10.98 -5.43
N PRO A 268 18.47 10.89 -6.62
CA PRO A 268 19.90 10.67 -6.86
C PRO A 268 20.83 11.80 -6.41
N ALA A 269 22.05 11.46 -6.00
CA ALA A 269 23.08 12.38 -5.54
C ALA A 269 24.29 12.40 -6.47
N THR A 270 24.91 13.57 -6.60
CA THR A 270 26.11 13.78 -7.43
C THR A 270 27.36 13.82 -6.54
N GLU A 271 27.49 14.83 -5.68
CA GLU A 271 28.74 15.06 -4.92
C GLU A 271 28.62 14.76 -3.42
N PHE A 272 27.45 15.03 -2.84
CA PHE A 272 27.19 14.87 -1.42
C PHE A 272 25.75 14.43 -1.15
N ILE A 273 25.54 13.85 0.01
CA ILE A 273 24.22 13.59 0.59
C ILE A 273 24.08 14.33 1.91
N ASN A 274 22.96 15.00 2.09
CA ASN A 274 22.50 15.47 3.38
C ASN A 274 21.75 14.32 4.07
N LEU A 275 22.18 14.04 5.29
CA LEU A 275 21.64 13.05 6.18
C LEU A 275 20.85 13.77 7.27
N THR A 276 19.54 13.52 7.36
CA THR A 276 18.70 13.95 8.49
C THR A 276 18.23 12.73 9.25
N ILE A 277 18.44 12.73 10.57
CA ILE A 277 18.05 11.68 11.50
C ILE A 277 17.02 12.26 12.46
N SER A 278 15.92 11.53 12.69
CA SER A 278 14.89 11.97 13.63
C SER A 278 15.42 12.09 15.07
N ASN A 279 14.98 13.12 15.79
CA ASN A 279 15.45 13.48 17.13
C ASN A 279 15.16 12.44 18.22
N ILE A 280 14.27 11.49 17.93
CA ILE A 280 13.96 10.34 18.77
C ILE A 280 15.02 9.22 18.70
N ILE A 281 15.92 9.23 17.71
CA ILE A 281 17.05 8.29 17.65
C ILE A 281 18.18 8.81 18.53
N THR A 282 18.61 8.02 19.52
CA THR A 282 19.75 8.39 20.35
C THR A 282 21.07 8.29 19.55
N LEU A 283 21.81 9.41 19.50
CA LEU A 283 23.15 9.52 18.93
C LEU A 283 24.24 9.12 19.96
N PRO A 284 25.45 8.75 19.52
CA PRO A 284 25.86 8.55 18.13
C PRO A 284 25.33 7.24 17.55
N VAL A 285 25.20 7.21 16.22
CA VAL A 285 24.76 6.03 15.46
C VAL A 285 25.78 5.66 14.39
N LYS A 286 25.79 4.39 14.00
CA LYS A 286 26.70 3.88 12.96
C LYS A 286 25.95 3.82 11.64
N LEU A 287 26.44 4.52 10.62
CA LEU A 287 25.94 4.46 9.25
C LEU A 287 26.86 3.57 8.42
N ILE A 288 26.32 2.64 7.64
CA ILE A 288 27.09 1.73 6.80
C ILE A 288 26.58 1.85 5.37
N LEU A 289 27.50 2.01 4.42
CA LEU A 289 27.22 2.04 2.98
C LEU A 289 27.63 0.71 2.35
N TYR A 290 26.71 0.10 1.61
CA TYR A 290 26.91 -1.14 0.87
C TYR A 290 26.74 -0.90 -0.62
N ASP A 291 27.48 -1.66 -1.45
CA ASP A 291 27.17 -1.79 -2.87
C ASP A 291 25.94 -2.69 -3.12
N ILE A 292 25.53 -2.83 -4.38
CA ILE A 292 24.40 -3.70 -4.79
C ILE A 292 24.58 -5.18 -4.45
N THR A 293 25.81 -5.63 -4.23
CA THR A 293 26.12 -7.03 -3.90
C THR A 293 26.06 -7.28 -2.39
N GLY A 294 25.89 -6.23 -1.58
CA GLY A 294 25.90 -6.28 -0.12
C GLY A 294 27.31 -6.18 0.48
N TYR A 295 28.32 -5.83 -0.31
CA TYR A 295 29.66 -5.61 0.21
C TYR A 295 29.75 -4.25 0.91
N CYS A 296 30.28 -4.24 2.15
CA CYS A 296 30.42 -3.02 2.95
C CYS A 296 31.56 -2.14 2.39
N LEU A 297 31.20 -1.00 1.81
CA LEU A 297 32.15 -0.04 1.24
C LEU A 297 32.70 0.92 2.29
N LYS A 298 31.84 1.44 3.16
CA LYS A 298 32.22 2.47 4.13
C LYS A 298 31.35 2.43 5.37
N THR A 299 31.92 2.88 6.48
CA THR A 299 31.23 3.06 7.76
C THR A 299 31.51 4.47 8.28
N TYR A 300 30.46 5.14 8.76
CA TYR A 300 30.52 6.45 9.41
C TYR A 300 29.96 6.37 10.83
N ILE A 301 30.48 7.20 11.73
CA ILE A 301 29.89 7.45 13.04
C ILE A 301 29.25 8.83 12.99
N ILE A 302 27.92 8.87 13.13
CA ILE A 302 27.13 10.09 13.03
C ILE A 302 26.83 10.60 14.43
N ASN A 303 27.27 11.83 14.71
CA ASN A 303 27.18 12.46 16.02
C ASN A 303 26.15 13.60 16.08
N SER A 304 25.53 13.96 14.95
CA SER A 304 24.54 15.02 14.85
C SER A 304 23.31 14.56 14.06
N TYR A 305 22.14 15.15 14.38
CA TYR A 305 20.88 14.85 13.68
C TYR A 305 20.88 15.30 12.22
N ASN A 306 21.76 16.26 11.86
CA ASN A 306 21.99 16.67 10.49
C ASN A 306 23.48 16.57 10.19
N SER A 307 23.84 15.88 9.11
CA SER A 307 25.22 15.68 8.66
C SER A 307 25.28 15.74 7.14
N VAL A 308 26.44 16.09 6.59
CA VAL A 308 26.71 16.01 5.15
C VAL A 308 27.79 14.96 4.93
N ILE A 309 27.56 14.05 3.99
CA ILE A 309 28.51 13.00 3.62
C ILE A 309 28.92 13.23 2.16
N ASN A 310 30.22 13.35 1.93
CA ASN A 310 30.79 13.40 0.58
C ASN A 310 30.78 11.99 -0.02
N ILE A 311 30.32 11.89 -1.26
CA ILE A 311 30.16 10.62 -1.99
C ILE A 311 30.95 10.57 -3.31
N LEU A 312 31.82 11.56 -3.58
CA LEU A 312 32.66 11.62 -4.78
C LEU A 312 33.60 10.41 -4.92
N GLU A 313 33.91 9.72 -3.82
CA GLU A 313 34.75 8.52 -3.85
C GLU A 313 34.02 7.27 -4.40
N PHE A 314 32.70 7.32 -4.59
CA PHE A 314 31.89 6.21 -5.08
C PHE A 314 31.47 6.44 -6.53
N ASN A 315 31.46 5.37 -7.35
CA ASN A 315 31.02 5.44 -8.74
C ASN A 315 29.51 5.68 -8.88
N SER A 316 29.05 6.05 -10.07
CA SER A 316 27.62 6.09 -10.38
C SER A 316 27.01 4.68 -10.25
N GLY A 317 25.89 4.57 -9.54
CA GLY A 317 25.28 3.27 -9.23
C GLY A 317 24.23 3.32 -8.13
N ILE A 318 23.70 2.14 -7.80
CA ILE A 318 22.75 1.96 -6.69
C ILE A 318 23.52 1.44 -5.48
N TYR A 319 23.20 1.98 -4.31
CA TYR A 319 23.80 1.64 -3.03
C TYR A 319 22.71 1.43 -1.98
N ASN A 320 23.04 0.70 -0.92
CA ASN A 320 22.19 0.58 0.26
C ASN A 320 22.87 1.22 1.47
N ILE A 321 22.17 2.12 2.14
CA ILE A 321 22.61 2.75 3.38
C ILE A 321 21.86 2.13 4.55
N GLN A 322 22.61 1.70 5.56
CA GLN A 322 22.08 1.14 6.79
C GLN A 322 22.49 2.00 8.01
N LEU A 323 21.52 2.48 8.77
CA LEU A 323 21.72 3.15 10.05
C LEU A 323 21.48 2.16 11.19
N LEU A 324 22.50 1.91 12.00
CA LEU A 324 22.43 1.08 13.21
C LEU A 324 22.29 1.99 14.44
N SER A 325 21.12 1.92 15.06
CA SER A 325 20.86 2.45 16.41
C SER A 325 20.82 1.29 17.41
N LYS A 326 20.88 1.58 18.72
CA LYS A 326 21.01 0.57 19.79
C LYS A 326 20.01 -0.59 19.67
N ASN A 327 18.77 -0.30 19.25
CA ASN A 327 17.68 -1.29 19.23
C ASN A 327 17.00 -1.43 17.85
N LYS A 328 17.47 -0.71 16.82
CA LYS A 328 16.79 -0.65 15.51
C LYS A 328 17.80 -0.49 14.37
N ILE A 329 17.45 -1.05 13.22
CA ILE A 329 18.17 -0.94 11.95
C ILE A 329 17.26 -0.23 10.96
N TYR A 330 17.77 0.81 10.31
CA TYR A 330 17.06 1.54 9.25
C TYR A 330 17.82 1.37 7.94
N ASN A 331 17.12 1.10 6.84
CA ASN A 331 17.73 0.92 5.52
C ASN A 331 17.15 1.91 4.52
N GLN A 332 17.98 2.46 3.65
CA GLN A 332 17.54 3.36 2.58
C GLN A 332 18.40 3.18 1.33
N LYS A 333 17.76 3.14 0.16
CA LYS A 333 18.44 3.12 -1.13
C LYS A 333 19.05 4.49 -1.42
N LEU A 334 20.30 4.51 -1.89
CA LEU A 334 20.97 5.69 -2.43
C LEU A 334 21.30 5.45 -3.90
N ILE A 335 21.03 6.42 -4.76
CA ILE A 335 21.45 6.43 -6.16
C ILE A 335 22.52 7.50 -6.31
N ILE A 336 23.69 7.13 -6.80
CA ILE A 336 24.78 8.06 -7.12
C ILE A 336 24.83 8.21 -8.63
N ASN A 337 24.89 9.44 -9.13
CA ASN A 337 24.94 9.74 -10.56
C ASN A 337 25.81 10.99 -10.80
N HIS A 338 27.09 10.77 -11.11
CA HIS A 338 28.04 11.82 -11.50
C HIS A 338 27.83 12.31 -12.93
#